data_AF-A0A841G171-F1
#
_entry.id   AF-A0A841G171-F1
#
_cell.length_a   1.000
_cell.length_b   1.000
_cell.length_c   1.000
_cell.angle_alpha   90.00
_cell.angle_beta   90.00
_cell.angle_gamma   90.00
#
_symmetry.space_group_name_H-M   'P 1'
#
loop_
_entity.id
_entity.type
_entity.pdbx_description
1 polymer ?
#
loop_
_entity_poly.entity_id
_entity_poly.type
_entity_poly.pdbx_seq_one_letter_code
_entity_poly.pdbx_strand_id
1 'polypeptide(L)'
;MAATPQYGVDYLDNIQQLERYAASDTREWRFSSGEEVWRSRLRQSVYALRDAFYAHVATTEGPTGLYRELCEAAPRLERRVGKLRRDSARLASAINLLLIRSEHARPEWVRRWSAELVAEMSRHREMGTELLYQAYVQDLGGET
;
A
#
# COMPACT_ATOMS: atom_id res chain seq x y z
N MET A 1 -2.40 5.27 26.58
CA MET A 1 -2.58 6.03 25.32
C MET A 1 -1.60 5.47 24.31
N ALA A 2 -2.02 4.53 23.46
CA ALA A 2 -1.17 4.05 22.37
C ALA A 2 -1.08 5.18 21.33
N ALA A 3 0.14 5.67 21.08
CA ALA A 3 0.39 6.65 20.04
C ALA A 3 -0.03 6.04 18.70
N THR A 4 -0.98 6.67 18.01
CA THR A 4 -1.27 6.35 16.61
C THR A 4 0.04 6.51 15.84
N PRO A 5 0.58 5.47 15.18
CA PRO A 5 1.82 5.61 14.45
C PRO A 5 1.61 6.62 13.32
N GLN A 6 2.33 7.74 13.36
CA GLN A 6 2.32 8.83 12.36
C GLN A 6 2.46 8.29 10.91
N TYR A 7 3.12 7.13 10.76
CA TYR A 7 3.38 6.44 9.50
C TYR A 7 2.13 5.94 8.74
N GLY A 8 0.97 5.80 9.41
CA GLY A 8 -0.27 5.38 8.75
C GLY A 8 -0.92 6.48 7.89
N VAL A 9 -0.63 7.75 8.17
CA VAL A 9 -1.23 8.92 7.49
C VAL A 9 -0.60 9.08 6.10
N ASP A 10 0.74 9.08 6.04
CA ASP A 10 1.47 9.20 4.77
C ASP A 10 1.13 8.06 3.79
N TYR A 11 0.92 6.84 4.27
CA TYR A 11 0.58 5.71 3.42
C TYR A 11 -0.81 5.84 2.76
N LEU A 12 -1.82 6.28 3.50
CA LEU A 12 -3.16 6.50 2.96
C LEU A 12 -3.20 7.67 1.98
N ASP A 13 -2.49 8.75 2.31
CA ASP A 13 -2.43 9.94 1.47
C ASP A 13 -1.79 9.63 0.12
N ASN A 14 -0.75 8.78 0.11
CA ASN A 14 -0.11 8.30 -1.12
C ASN A 14 -1.03 7.41 -1.97
N ILE A 15 -1.85 6.54 -1.36
CA ILE A 15 -2.83 5.72 -2.09
C ILE A 15 -3.88 6.63 -2.78
N GLN A 16 -4.42 7.60 -2.05
CA GLN A 16 -5.41 8.55 -2.59
C GLN A 16 -4.82 9.47 -3.66
N GLN A 17 -3.54 9.83 -3.53
CA GLN A 17 -2.86 10.64 -4.52
C GLN A 17 -2.62 9.89 -5.84
N LEU A 18 -2.25 8.60 -5.78
CA LEU A 18 -2.14 7.76 -6.97
C LEU A 18 -3.47 7.64 -7.70
N GLU A 19 -4.55 7.39 -6.96
CA GLU A 19 -5.91 7.27 -7.53
C GLU A 19 -6.32 8.54 -8.27
N ARG A 20 -6.11 9.72 -7.66
CA ARG A 20 -6.41 11.01 -8.29
C ARG A 20 -5.67 11.22 -9.61
N TYR A 21 -4.37 10.92 -9.66
CA TYR A 21 -3.61 11.06 -10.91
C TYR A 21 -4.01 10.02 -11.96
N ALA A 22 -4.29 8.79 -11.54
CA ALA A 22 -4.78 7.74 -12.41
C ALA A 22 -6.20 8.00 -12.95
N ALA A 23 -7.02 8.81 -12.28
CA ALA A 23 -8.37 9.15 -12.72
C ALA A 23 -8.48 10.39 -13.63
N SER A 24 -7.42 11.22 -13.73
CA SER A 24 -7.44 12.48 -14.51
C SER A 24 -7.84 12.30 -15.99
N ASP A 25 -8.79 13.05 -16.57
CA ASP A 25 -9.31 12.72 -17.93
C ASP A 25 -8.29 12.99 -19.06
N THR A 26 -8.12 12.03 -19.96
CA THR A 26 -7.33 12.17 -21.20
C THR A 26 -7.90 13.20 -22.18
N ARG A 27 -9.20 13.55 -22.07
CA ARG A 27 -9.86 14.53 -22.95
C ARG A 27 -9.29 15.95 -22.81
N GLU A 28 -8.58 16.25 -21.72
CA GLU A 28 -7.85 17.51 -21.53
C GLU A 28 -6.56 17.59 -22.35
N TRP A 29 -6.02 16.48 -22.84
CA TRP A 29 -4.72 16.47 -23.52
C TRP A 29 -4.92 16.53 -25.04
N ARG A 30 -5.08 17.75 -25.55
CA ARG A 30 -5.08 17.99 -27.01
C ARG A 30 -3.67 17.91 -27.63
N PHE A 31 -2.63 17.76 -26.82
CA PHE A 31 -1.22 17.77 -27.24
C PHE A 31 -0.38 16.74 -26.48
N SER A 32 0.73 16.30 -27.08
CA SER A 32 1.70 15.35 -26.49
C SER A 32 2.28 15.83 -25.16
N SER A 33 2.40 17.15 -24.96
CA SER A 33 2.86 17.75 -23.70
C SER A 33 1.94 17.45 -22.52
N GLY A 34 0.63 17.28 -22.75
CA GLY A 34 -0.32 16.91 -21.69
C GLY A 34 -0.09 15.49 -21.17
N GLU A 35 0.18 14.56 -22.09
CA GLU A 35 0.50 13.17 -21.75
C GLU A 35 1.84 13.06 -21.02
N GLU A 36 2.88 13.77 -21.49
CA GLU A 36 4.20 13.79 -20.83
C GLU A 36 4.13 14.32 -19.40
N VAL A 37 3.39 15.42 -19.18
CA VAL A 37 3.17 15.98 -17.85
C VAL A 37 2.42 15.00 -16.95
N TRP A 38 1.38 14.35 -17.47
CA TRP A 38 0.65 13.33 -16.72
C TRP A 38 1.54 12.13 -16.35
N ARG A 39 2.30 11.58 -17.29
CA ARG A 39 3.24 10.46 -17.03
C ARG A 39 4.27 10.84 -15.97
N SER A 40 4.80 12.06 -16.04
CA SER A 40 5.75 12.57 -15.04
C SER A 40 5.13 12.64 -13.63
N ARG A 41 3.90 13.17 -13.51
CA ARG A 41 3.17 13.24 -12.23
C ARG A 41 2.82 11.87 -11.68
N LEU A 42 2.33 10.97 -12.54
CA LEU A 42 2.05 9.59 -12.17
C LEU A 42 3.31 8.92 -11.62
N ARG A 43 4.44 9.01 -12.35
CA ARG A 43 5.71 8.41 -11.93
C ARG A 43 6.17 8.94 -10.57
N GLN A 44 6.08 10.24 -10.33
CA GLN A 44 6.40 10.84 -9.02
C GLN A 44 5.49 10.28 -7.92
N SER A 45 4.18 10.17 -8.19
CA SER A 45 3.23 9.59 -7.23
C SER A 45 3.50 8.12 -6.93
N VAL A 46 3.86 7.31 -7.93
CA VAL A 46 4.18 5.89 -7.73
C VAL A 46 5.50 5.73 -6.97
N TYR A 47 6.49 6.60 -7.20
CA TYR A 47 7.72 6.61 -6.39
C TYR A 47 7.45 6.93 -4.91
N ALA A 48 6.68 7.99 -4.64
CA ALA A 48 6.29 8.35 -3.29
C ALA A 48 5.53 7.20 -2.59
N LEU A 49 4.60 6.56 -3.31
CA LEU A 49 3.88 5.39 -2.82
C LEU A 49 4.80 4.20 -2.52
N ARG A 50 5.78 3.93 -3.39
CA ARG A 50 6.76 2.86 -3.19
C ARG A 50 7.57 3.08 -1.92
N ASP A 51 8.08 4.28 -1.74
CA ASP A 51 8.94 4.61 -0.61
C ASP A 51 8.15 4.56 0.70
N ALA A 52 6.91 5.06 0.71
CA ALA A 52 5.98 4.92 1.84
C ALA A 52 5.64 3.46 2.14
N PHE A 53 5.39 2.65 1.10
CA PHE A 53 5.09 1.23 1.26
C PHE A 53 6.28 0.45 1.84
N TYR A 54 7.51 0.74 1.41
CA TYR A 54 8.70 0.10 1.98
C TYR A 54 8.96 0.52 3.42
N ALA A 55 8.71 1.79 3.78
CA ALA A 55 8.75 2.21 5.18
C ALA A 55 7.70 1.47 6.03
N HIS A 56 6.48 1.28 5.49
CA HIS A 56 5.44 0.48 6.14
C HIS A 56 5.88 -0.98 6.34
N VAL A 57 6.43 -1.64 5.31
CA VAL A 57 6.92 -3.02 5.42
C VAL A 57 8.08 -3.13 6.41
N ALA A 58 9.02 -2.18 6.41
CA ALA A 58 10.14 -2.19 7.35
C ALA A 58 9.67 -2.09 8.81
N THR A 59 8.69 -1.22 9.09
CA THR A 59 8.15 -1.01 10.44
C THR A 59 7.25 -2.16 10.92
N THR A 60 6.52 -2.82 10.02
CA THR A 60 5.59 -3.89 10.37
C THR A 60 6.21 -5.29 10.30
N GLU A 61 6.96 -5.58 9.25
CA GLU A 61 7.47 -6.93 8.94
C GLU A 61 8.94 -7.15 9.29
N GLY A 62 9.68 -6.06 9.57
CA GLY A 62 11.11 -6.09 9.84
C GLY A 62 11.50 -6.98 11.03
N PRO A 63 12.81 -7.20 11.26
CA PRO A 63 13.29 -8.07 12.34
C PRO A 63 12.80 -7.64 13.73
N THR A 64 12.60 -6.34 13.95
CA THR A 64 12.03 -5.76 15.16
C THR A 64 10.64 -5.17 14.91
N GLY A 65 9.97 -5.60 13.85
CA GLY A 65 8.68 -5.05 13.43
C GLY A 65 7.51 -5.60 14.22
N LEU A 66 6.39 -4.88 14.14
CA LEU A 66 5.14 -5.17 14.86
C LEU A 66 4.67 -6.62 14.72
N TYR A 67 4.79 -7.24 13.54
CA TYR A 67 4.34 -8.61 13.32
C TYR A 67 5.14 -9.65 14.09
N ARG A 68 6.41 -9.39 14.41
CA ARG A 68 7.18 -10.29 15.28
C ARG A 68 6.60 -10.27 16.69
N GLU A 69 6.46 -9.08 17.27
CA GLU A 69 5.90 -8.88 18.60
C GLU A 69 4.48 -9.48 18.70
N LEU A 70 3.67 -9.29 17.66
CA LEU A 70 2.33 -9.86 17.57
C LEU A 70 2.33 -11.40 17.57
N CYS A 71 3.27 -12.04 16.86
CA CYS A 71 3.37 -13.49 16.85
C CYS A 71 3.91 -14.05 18.17
N GLU A 72 4.82 -13.33 18.82
CA GLU A 72 5.31 -13.68 20.17
C GLU A 72 4.18 -13.64 21.20
N ALA A 73 3.34 -12.59 21.17
CA ALA A 73 2.20 -12.45 22.08
C ALA A 73 0.99 -13.33 21.70
N ALA A 74 0.78 -13.58 20.41
CA ALA A 74 -0.37 -14.32 19.90
C ALA A 74 0.00 -15.28 18.75
N PRO A 75 0.62 -16.44 19.05
CA PRO A 75 1.12 -17.40 18.04
C PRO A 75 0.07 -17.87 17.03
N ARG A 76 -1.21 -17.91 17.42
CA ARG A 76 -2.34 -18.24 16.53
C ARG A 76 -2.45 -17.32 15.29
N LEU A 77 -1.86 -16.12 15.36
CA LEU A 77 -1.88 -15.13 14.28
C LEU A 77 -0.80 -15.35 13.22
N GLU A 78 0.18 -16.23 13.45
CA GLU A 78 1.30 -16.49 12.55
C GLU A 78 0.86 -16.78 11.11
N ARG A 79 -0.19 -17.59 10.92
CA ARG A 79 -0.71 -17.91 9.59
C ARG A 79 -1.21 -16.66 8.85
N ARG A 80 -1.87 -15.74 9.56
CA ARG A 80 -2.43 -14.50 9.00
C ARG A 80 -1.32 -13.50 8.72
N VAL A 81 -0.38 -13.34 9.63
CA VAL A 81 0.86 -12.56 9.43
C VAL A 81 1.62 -13.07 8.20
N GLY A 82 1.78 -14.39 8.07
CA GLY A 82 2.41 -14.99 6.90
C GLY A 82 1.69 -14.71 5.59
N LYS A 83 0.35 -14.59 5.60
CA LYS A 83 -0.41 -14.13 4.43
C LYS A 83 -0.11 -12.67 4.11
N LEU A 84 -0.15 -11.78 5.10
CA LEU A 84 0.14 -10.36 4.91
C LEU A 84 1.53 -10.14 4.33
N ARG A 85 2.56 -10.83 4.84
CA ARG A 85 3.94 -10.78 4.30
C ARG A 85 4.02 -11.16 2.82
N ARG A 86 3.31 -12.23 2.41
CA ARG A 86 3.25 -12.64 1.00
C ARG A 86 2.52 -11.61 0.15
N ASP A 87 1.43 -11.05 0.66
CA ASP A 87 0.68 -10.01 -0.02
C ASP A 87 1.54 -8.74 -0.17
N SER A 88 2.33 -8.37 0.84
CA SER A 88 3.27 -7.25 0.78
C SER A 88 4.34 -7.43 -0.29
N ALA A 89 4.93 -8.62 -0.38
CA ALA A 89 5.93 -8.92 -1.42
C ALA A 89 5.33 -8.83 -2.83
N ARG A 90 4.07 -9.26 -3.00
CA ARG A 90 3.34 -9.12 -4.27
C ARG A 90 3.06 -7.65 -4.60
N LEU A 91 2.63 -6.87 -3.62
CA LEU A 91 2.39 -5.43 -3.78
C LEU A 91 3.67 -4.67 -4.13
N ALA A 92 4.78 -4.94 -3.45
CA ALA A 92 6.09 -4.38 -3.79
C ALA A 92 6.46 -4.65 -5.26
N SER A 93 6.23 -5.89 -5.71
CA SER A 93 6.48 -6.28 -7.10
C SER A 93 5.56 -5.55 -8.07
N ALA A 94 4.27 -5.42 -7.73
CA ALA A 94 3.28 -4.71 -8.55
C ALA A 94 3.59 -3.21 -8.68
N ILE A 95 4.01 -2.55 -7.61
CA ILE A 95 4.44 -1.15 -7.61
C ILE A 95 5.63 -0.95 -8.57
N ASN A 96 6.65 -1.79 -8.47
CA ASN A 96 7.83 -1.71 -9.34
C ASN A 96 7.48 -2.01 -10.81
N LEU A 97 6.60 -2.99 -11.05
CA LEU A 97 6.12 -3.28 -12.40
C LEU A 97 5.31 -2.12 -12.99
N LEU A 98 4.51 -1.41 -12.19
CA LEU A 98 3.78 -0.23 -12.65
C LEU A 98 4.75 0.88 -13.09
N LEU A 99 5.82 1.14 -12.32
CA LEU A 99 6.85 2.11 -12.71
C LEU A 99 7.45 1.78 -14.08
N ILE A 100 7.84 0.53 -14.30
CA ILE A 100 8.47 0.08 -15.55
C ILE A 100 7.46 0.14 -16.72
N ARG A 101 6.26 -0.42 -16.54
CA ARG A 101 5.28 -0.54 -17.63
C ARG A 101 4.65 0.80 -18.01
N SER A 102 4.52 1.72 -17.07
CA SER A 102 3.90 3.03 -17.29
C SER A 102 4.70 3.96 -18.20
N GLU A 103 5.97 3.64 -18.51
CA GLU A 103 6.80 4.49 -19.38
C GLU A 103 6.31 4.46 -20.84
N HIS A 104 5.90 3.29 -21.32
CA HIS A 104 5.56 3.08 -22.75
C HIS A 104 4.14 2.55 -22.99
N ALA A 105 3.43 2.10 -21.94
CA ALA A 105 2.07 1.62 -22.10
C ALA A 105 1.09 2.75 -22.44
N ARG A 106 0.03 2.42 -23.18
CA ARG A 106 -1.05 3.38 -23.48
C ARG A 106 -1.74 3.83 -22.17
N PRO A 107 -2.16 5.11 -22.07
CA PRO A 107 -2.70 5.66 -20.82
C PRO A 107 -3.82 4.83 -20.20
N GLU A 108 -4.74 4.27 -20.99
CA GLU A 108 -5.85 3.46 -20.49
C GLU A 108 -5.42 2.22 -19.69
N TRP A 109 -4.31 1.58 -20.09
CA TRP A 109 -3.76 0.42 -19.37
C TRP A 109 -3.13 0.83 -18.07
N VAL A 110 -2.39 1.94 -18.10
CA VAL A 110 -1.73 2.49 -16.92
C VAL A 110 -2.78 2.85 -15.85
N ARG A 111 -3.89 3.49 -16.24
CA ARG A 111 -4.99 3.80 -15.32
C ARG A 111 -5.59 2.56 -14.69
N ARG A 112 -5.85 1.53 -15.52
CA ARG A 112 -6.38 0.26 -15.05
C ARG A 112 -5.44 -0.39 -14.02
N TRP A 113 -4.15 -0.49 -14.34
CA TRP A 113 -3.17 -1.08 -13.42
C TRP A 113 -3.01 -0.27 -12.14
N SER A 114 -3.07 1.07 -12.22
CA SER A 114 -3.05 1.93 -11.03
C SER A 114 -4.29 1.71 -10.16
N ALA A 115 -5.48 1.60 -10.74
CA ALA A 115 -6.71 1.33 -9.98
C ALA A 115 -6.69 -0.06 -9.33
N GLU A 116 -6.24 -1.09 -10.07
CA GLU A 116 -6.06 -2.44 -9.54
C GLU A 116 -5.07 -2.45 -8.36
N LEU A 117 -3.93 -1.75 -8.49
CA LEU A 117 -2.94 -1.61 -7.42
C LEU A 117 -3.51 -0.92 -6.18
N VAL A 118 -4.20 0.22 -6.36
CA VAL A 118 -4.85 0.95 -5.26
C VAL A 118 -5.83 0.05 -4.51
N ALA A 119 -6.65 -0.72 -5.24
CA ALA A 119 -7.61 -1.63 -4.63
C ALA A 119 -6.94 -2.75 -3.82
N GLU A 120 -5.85 -3.34 -4.33
CA GLU A 120 -5.09 -4.36 -3.59
C GLU A 120 -4.40 -3.78 -2.34
N MET A 121 -3.87 -2.56 -2.43
CA MET A 121 -3.22 -1.89 -1.29
C MET A 121 -4.22 -1.55 -0.18
N SER A 122 -5.41 -1.08 -0.54
CA SER A 122 -6.50 -0.83 0.42
C SER A 122 -6.91 -2.12 1.14
N ARG A 123 -7.11 -3.22 0.38
CA ARG A 123 -7.40 -4.54 0.95
C ARG A 123 -6.31 -5.02 1.91
N HIS A 124 -5.04 -4.87 1.53
CA HIS A 124 -3.92 -5.22 2.38
C HIS A 124 -3.94 -4.46 3.70
N ARG A 125 -4.20 -3.15 3.65
CA ARG A 125 -4.31 -2.31 4.85
C ARG A 125 -5.46 -2.74 5.75
N GLU A 126 -6.64 -2.99 5.18
CA GLU A 126 -7.82 -3.46 5.92
C GLU A 126 -7.53 -4.77 6.66
N MET A 127 -6.88 -5.73 5.98
CA MET A 127 -6.47 -6.98 6.61
C MET A 127 -5.46 -6.77 7.75
N GLY A 128 -4.56 -5.80 7.62
CA GLY A 128 -3.64 -5.39 8.68
C GLY A 128 -4.37 -4.81 9.89
N THR A 129 -5.36 -3.94 9.67
CA THR A 129 -6.21 -3.39 10.75
C THR A 129 -7.00 -4.48 11.46
N GLU A 130 -7.61 -5.38 10.71
CA GLU A 130 -8.35 -6.51 11.27
C GLU A 130 -7.44 -7.42 12.10
N LEU A 131 -6.20 -7.64 11.66
CA LEU A 131 -5.21 -8.40 12.44
C LEU A 131 -4.94 -7.74 13.80
N LEU A 132 -4.72 -6.42 13.83
CA LEU A 132 -4.46 -5.69 15.07
C LEU A 132 -5.68 -5.67 15.99
N TYR A 133 -6.88 -5.52 15.43
CA TYR A 133 -8.12 -5.61 16.18
C TYR A 133 -8.28 -6.97 16.87
N GLN A 134 -8.01 -8.06 16.15
CA GLN A 134 -8.10 -9.42 16.71
C GLN A 134 -7.08 -9.69 17.82
N ALA A 135 -5.88 -9.10 17.71
CA ALA A 135 -4.92 -9.17 18.80
C ALA A 135 -5.44 -8.42 20.03
N TYR A 136 -5.98 -7.21 19.85
CA TYR A 136 -6.42 -6.34 20.96
C TYR A 136 -7.68 -6.85 21.67
N VAL A 137 -8.72 -7.24 20.94
CA VAL A 137 -9.99 -7.72 21.53
C VAL A 137 -9.79 -8.96 22.40
N GLN A 138 -8.90 -9.85 21.96
CA GLN A 138 -8.73 -11.14 22.60
C GLN A 138 -7.73 -11.09 23.76
N ASP A 139 -6.82 -10.12 23.78
CA ASP A 139 -5.97 -9.80 24.94
C ASP A 139 -6.82 -9.25 26.10
N LEU A 140 -7.80 -8.40 25.80
CA LEU A 140 -8.78 -7.89 26.77
C LEU A 140 -9.83 -8.91 27.23
N GLY A 141 -9.98 -10.03 26.51
CA GLY A 141 -10.96 -11.08 26.80
C GLY A 141 -10.40 -12.28 27.56
N GLY A 142 -9.10 -12.29 27.89
CA GLY A 142 -8.39 -13.40 28.51
C GLY A 142 -8.11 -13.27 30.01
N GLU A 143 -8.44 -12.14 30.62
CA GLU A 143 -8.35 -11.93 32.08
C GLU A 143 -9.71 -12.25 32.76
N THR A 144 -10.04 -13.54 32.91
CA THR A 144 -11.02 -14.03 33.90
C THR A 144 -10.67 -15.41 34.39
#